data_AF-A0A8H6YD50-F1
#
_entry.id   AF-A0A8H6YD50-F1
#
_cell.length_a   1.000
_cell.length_b   1.000
_cell.length_c   1.000
_cell.angle_alpha   90.00
_cell.angle_beta   90.00
_cell.angle_gamma   90.00
#
_symmetry.space_group_name_H-M   'P 1'
#
loop_
_entity.id
_entity.type
_entity.pdbx_description
1 polymer ?
#
loop_
_entity_poly.entity_id
_entity_poly.type
_entity_poly.pdbx_seq_one_letter_code
_entity_poly.pdbx_strand_id
1 'polypeptide(L)'
;MWFANRHNEDPGHPEIFNPLPEEALAALLTVTENTIDEYLTGIRTENEYRPVYETHLRSLQEFREHTAKYNLLDKILTRMHNVGRFHSGAQPITTAPTSVMSKDVLDAALKE
;
A
#
# COMPACT_ATOMS: atom_id res chain seq x y z
N MET A 1 16.87 1.95 9.68
CA MET A 1 15.41 2.15 9.82
C MET A 1 14.79 2.00 8.43
N TRP A 2 14.26 0.80 8.11
CA TRP A 2 13.93 0.38 6.74
C TRP A 2 12.86 1.25 6.05
N PHE A 3 11.98 1.88 6.83
CA PHE A 3 10.87 2.71 6.35
C PHE A 3 11.12 4.22 6.41
N ALA A 4 12.27 4.67 6.95
CA ALA A 4 12.47 6.09 7.27
C ALA A 4 12.73 7.01 6.06
N ASN A 5 13.02 6.44 4.88
CA ASN A 5 13.48 7.21 3.72
C ASN A 5 12.59 7.04 2.47
N ARG A 6 11.34 6.58 2.61
CA ARG A 6 10.38 6.65 1.49
C ARG A 6 9.64 7.98 1.59
N HIS A 7 9.90 8.86 0.63
CA HIS A 7 9.08 10.05 0.45
C HIS A 7 7.62 9.62 0.21
N ASN A 8 6.68 10.27 0.90
CA ASN A 8 5.25 10.16 0.64
C ASN A 8 4.94 10.80 -0.73
N GLU A 9 5.34 10.15 -1.81
CA GLU A 9 4.83 10.45 -3.13
C GLU A 9 3.40 9.92 -3.22
N ASP A 10 2.41 10.69 -2.76
CA ASP A 10 1.15 10.76 -3.52
C ASP A 10 0.35 12.01 -3.15
N PRO A 11 0.26 12.96 -4.09
CA PRO A 11 -1.04 13.56 -4.40
C PRO A 11 -1.38 13.54 -5.89
N GLY A 12 -0.64 12.80 -6.73
CA GLY A 12 -0.68 12.95 -8.19
C GLY A 12 -1.27 11.78 -8.96
N HIS A 13 -1.19 10.55 -8.45
CA HIS A 13 -1.43 9.34 -9.24
C HIS A 13 -2.24 8.26 -8.49
N PRO A 14 -3.50 8.55 -8.13
CA PRO A 14 -4.36 7.61 -7.40
C PRO A 14 -4.64 6.30 -8.16
N GLU A 15 -4.51 6.32 -9.48
CA GLU A 15 -4.63 5.13 -10.34
C GLU A 15 -3.52 4.11 -10.13
N ILE A 16 -2.33 4.53 -9.69
CA ILE A 16 -1.16 3.64 -9.50
C ILE A 16 -1.29 2.82 -8.21
N PHE A 17 -1.99 3.38 -7.20
CA PHE A 17 -2.15 2.76 -5.89
C PHE A 17 -3.52 2.09 -5.69
N ASN A 18 -4.26 1.86 -6.77
CA ASN A 18 -5.54 1.17 -6.77
C ASN A 18 -5.46 -0.13 -7.61
N PRO A 19 -5.61 -1.33 -7.00
CA PRO A 19 -5.90 -1.57 -5.59
C PRO A 19 -4.69 -1.32 -4.69
N LEU A 20 -4.92 -1.28 -3.36
CA LEU A 20 -3.84 -1.16 -2.37
C LEU A 20 -2.72 -2.17 -2.68
N PRO A 21 -1.43 -1.77 -2.71
CA PRO A 21 -0.34 -2.71 -2.92
C PRO A 21 -0.33 -3.82 -1.87
N GLU A 22 -0.01 -5.05 -2.28
CA GLU A 22 0.06 -6.20 -1.38
C GLU A 22 1.15 -5.99 -0.31
N GLU A 23 2.26 -5.40 -0.70
CA GLU A 23 3.36 -5.00 0.18
C GLU A 23 2.89 -4.02 1.27
N ALA A 24 1.95 -3.14 0.94
CA ALA A 24 1.38 -2.21 1.92
C ALA A 24 0.50 -2.94 2.93
N LEU A 25 -0.27 -3.95 2.51
CA LEU A 25 -1.02 -4.80 3.42
C LEU A 25 -0.09 -5.65 4.30
N ALA A 26 0.96 -6.24 3.74
CA ALA A 26 1.97 -6.97 4.51
C ALA A 26 2.62 -6.09 5.58
N ALA A 27 2.97 -4.84 5.24
CA ALA A 27 3.50 -3.86 6.19
C ALA A 27 2.49 -3.52 7.29
N LEU A 28 1.21 -3.32 6.96
CA LEU A 28 0.16 -3.06 7.94
C LEU A 28 -0.03 -4.23 8.92
N LEU A 29 -0.06 -5.46 8.41
CA LEU A 29 -0.14 -6.68 9.24
C LEU A 29 1.07 -6.77 10.17
N THR A 30 2.26 -6.51 9.64
CA THR A 30 3.51 -6.52 10.41
C THR A 30 3.49 -5.53 11.56
N VAL A 31 3.05 -4.30 11.31
CA VAL A 31 2.96 -3.28 12.35
C VAL A 31 1.90 -3.68 13.37
N THR A 32 0.75 -4.20 12.92
CA THR A 32 -0.33 -4.64 13.82
C THR A 32 0.16 -5.75 14.74
N GLU A 33 0.78 -6.80 14.20
CA GLU A 33 1.31 -7.91 14.99
C GLU A 33 2.38 -7.45 15.98
N ASN A 34 3.31 -6.59 15.57
CA ASN A 34 4.36 -6.12 16.47
C ASN A 34 3.88 -5.12 17.52
N THR A 35 2.76 -4.44 17.30
CA THR A 35 2.23 -3.44 18.24
C THR A 35 1.12 -3.98 19.13
N ILE A 36 0.51 -5.12 18.80
CA ILE A 36 -0.59 -5.70 19.59
C ILE A 36 -0.11 -6.12 20.98
N ASP A 37 1.09 -6.71 21.05
CA ASP A 37 1.70 -7.14 22.30
C ASP A 37 2.13 -5.95 23.16
N GLU A 38 2.66 -4.89 22.53
CA GLU A 38 2.98 -3.63 23.20
C GLU A 38 1.71 -2.99 23.78
N TYR A 39 0.61 -2.98 23.02
CA TYR A 39 -0.66 -2.44 23.49
C TYR A 39 -1.23 -3.23 24.67
N LEU A 40 -1.09 -4.56 24.65
CA LEU A 40 -1.60 -5.43 25.70
C LEU A 40 -0.76 -5.37 26.98
N THR A 41 0.56 -5.32 26.85
CA THR A 41 1.49 -5.48 27.98
C THR A 41 2.12 -4.16 28.45
N GLY A 42 2.08 -3.11 27.63
CA GLY A 42 2.82 -1.87 27.84
C GLY A 42 4.34 -2.01 27.65
N ILE A 43 4.82 -3.19 27.25
CA ILE A 43 6.23 -3.48 27.05
C ILE A 43 6.51 -3.49 25.56
N ARG A 44 7.37 -2.57 25.13
CA ARG A 44 7.85 -2.54 23.75
C ARG A 44 8.88 -3.64 23.56
N THR A 45 8.49 -4.71 22.90
CA THR A 45 9.42 -5.76 22.47
C THR A 45 10.14 -5.28 21.22
N GLU A 46 11.48 -5.27 21.24
CA GLU A 46 12.27 -4.99 20.04
C GLU A 46 12.19 -6.19 19.10
N ASN A 47 11.11 -6.28 18.32
CA ASN A 47 10.96 -7.30 17.30
C ASN A 47 11.67 -6.88 16.02
N GLU A 48 12.34 -7.84 15.37
CA GLU A 48 12.81 -7.64 14.01
C GLU A 48 11.61 -7.61 13.05
N TYR A 49 11.24 -6.42 12.58
CA TYR A 49 10.11 -6.22 11.67
C TYR A 49 10.25 -6.98 10.34
N ARG A 50 11.49 -7.23 9.89
CA ARG A 50 11.77 -7.82 8.58
C ARG A 50 11.27 -9.28 8.43
N PRO A 51 11.64 -10.23 9.31
CA PRO A 51 11.15 -11.60 9.19
C PRO A 51 9.62 -11.70 9.30
N VAL A 52 8.99 -10.88 10.13
CA VAL A 52 7.52 -10.81 10.26
C VAL A 52 6.90 -10.32 8.95
N TYR A 53 7.44 -9.25 8.37
CA TYR A 53 7.03 -8.73 7.06
C TYR A 53 7.15 -9.76 5.94
N GLU A 54 8.30 -10.41 5.81
CA GLU A 54 8.53 -11.43 4.78
C GLU A 54 7.61 -12.63 4.95
N THR A 55 7.22 -12.95 6.19
CA THR A 55 6.26 -14.01 6.51
C THR A 55 4.86 -13.61 6.04
N HIS A 56 4.37 -12.42 6.41
CA HIS A 56 3.07 -11.94 5.95
C HIS A 56 2.98 -11.80 4.45
N LEU A 57 4.02 -11.29 3.79
CA LEU A 57 4.03 -11.17 2.33
C LEU A 57 3.87 -12.54 1.67
N ARG A 58 4.61 -13.55 2.14
CA ARG A 58 4.48 -14.92 1.64
C ARG A 58 3.08 -15.49 1.89
N SER A 59 2.51 -15.28 3.07
CA SER A 59 1.15 -15.72 3.38
C SER A 59 0.10 -15.06 2.48
N LEU A 60 0.27 -13.78 2.12
CA LEU A 60 -0.61 -13.10 1.17
C LEU A 60 -0.49 -13.69 -0.24
N GLN A 61 0.73 -14.01 -0.69
CA GLN A 61 0.96 -14.67 -1.98
C GLN A 61 0.30 -16.05 -2.03
N GLU A 62 0.52 -16.88 -1.01
CA GLU A 62 -0.14 -18.18 -0.87
C GLU A 62 -1.67 -18.03 -0.84
N PHE A 63 -2.18 -17.06 -0.07
CA PHE A 63 -3.61 -16.76 -0.02
C PHE A 63 -4.17 -16.37 -1.39
N ARG A 64 -3.45 -15.58 -2.18
CA ARG A 64 -3.84 -15.24 -3.55
C ARG A 64 -3.93 -16.49 -4.41
N GLU A 65 -2.93 -17.36 -4.37
CA GLU A 65 -2.92 -18.60 -5.15
C GLU A 65 -4.10 -19.51 -4.76
N HIS A 66 -4.32 -19.73 -3.47
CA HIS A 66 -5.40 -20.58 -2.96
C HIS A 66 -6.80 -20.02 -3.24
N THR A 67 -6.94 -18.69 -3.34
CA THR A 67 -8.22 -18.02 -3.55
C THR A 67 -8.39 -17.41 -4.94
N ALA A 68 -7.49 -17.73 -5.88
CA ALA A 68 -7.44 -17.15 -7.22
C ALA A 68 -8.78 -17.26 -7.95
N LYS A 69 -9.48 -18.40 -7.83
CA LYS A 69 -10.82 -18.64 -8.41
C LYS A 69 -11.85 -17.57 -8.01
N TYR A 70 -11.73 -17.03 -6.80
CA TYR A 70 -12.69 -16.09 -6.22
C TYR A 70 -12.19 -14.64 -6.26
N ASN A 71 -10.93 -14.46 -6.63
CA ASN A 71 -10.19 -13.21 -6.60
C ASN A 71 -10.34 -12.44 -5.27
N LEU A 72 -10.18 -13.14 -4.13
CA LEU A 72 -10.48 -12.56 -2.82
C LEU A 72 -9.48 -11.49 -2.40
N LEU A 73 -8.18 -11.73 -2.59
CA LEU A 73 -7.16 -10.77 -2.17
C LEU A 73 -7.34 -9.43 -2.87
N ASP A 74 -7.54 -9.43 -4.19
CA ASP A 74 -7.74 -8.18 -4.95
C ASP A 74 -9.01 -7.44 -4.51
N LYS A 75 -10.10 -8.16 -4.18
CA LYS A 75 -11.31 -7.56 -3.61
C LYS A 75 -11.05 -6.91 -2.25
N ILE A 76 -10.26 -7.56 -1.39
CA ILE A 76 -9.87 -7.02 -0.08
C ILE A 76 -9.03 -5.76 -0.29
N LEU A 77 -7.98 -5.82 -1.12
CA LEU A 77 -7.09 -4.69 -1.40
C LEU A 77 -7.85 -3.50 -2.01
N THR A 78 -8.78 -3.76 -2.94
CA THR A 78 -9.66 -2.73 -3.53
C THR A 78 -10.56 -2.10 -2.47
N ARG A 79 -11.19 -2.93 -1.62
CA ARG A 79 -12.07 -2.44 -0.55
C ARG A 79 -11.30 -1.61 0.46
N MET A 80 -10.10 -2.05 0.86
CA MET A 80 -9.25 -1.32 1.79
C MET A 80 -8.79 0.01 1.22
N HIS A 81 -8.40 0.06 -0.06
CA HIS A 81 -8.08 1.32 -0.73
C HIS A 81 -9.27 2.30 -0.69
N ASN A 82 -10.46 1.85 -1.08
CA ASN A 82 -11.64 2.71 -1.15
C ASN A 82 -12.11 3.19 0.24
N VAL A 83 -12.17 2.29 1.21
CA VAL A 83 -12.57 2.61 2.59
C VAL A 83 -11.52 3.48 3.26
N GLY A 84 -10.25 3.13 3.14
CA GLY A 84 -9.14 3.89 3.69
C GLY A 84 -9.12 5.32 3.15
N ARG A 85 -9.28 5.49 1.83
CA ARG A 85 -9.38 6.82 1.21
C ARG A 85 -10.59 7.62 1.72
N PHE A 86 -11.76 6.99 1.82
CA PHE A 86 -12.96 7.67 2.31
C PHE A 86 -12.78 8.19 3.74
N HIS A 87 -12.11 7.43 4.61
CA HIS A 87 -11.91 7.79 6.02
C HIS A 87 -10.64 8.58 6.30
N SER A 88 -9.68 8.67 5.38
CA SER A 88 -8.45 9.43 5.56
C SER A 88 -8.62 10.95 5.37
N GLY A 89 -9.81 11.40 4.97
CA GLY A 89 -10.06 12.79 4.61
C GLY A 89 -9.41 13.21 3.29
N ALA A 90 -8.93 12.22 2.49
CA ALA A 90 -8.44 12.48 1.15
C ALA A 90 -9.54 13.12 0.30
N GLN A 91 -9.19 14.18 -0.43
CA GLN A 91 -10.11 14.85 -1.34
C GLN A 91 -10.65 13.85 -2.38
N PRO A 92 -11.89 13.99 -2.87
CA PRO A 92 -12.41 13.15 -3.95
C PRO A 92 -11.45 13.16 -5.15
N ILE A 93 -11.28 12.02 -5.84
CA ILE A 93 -10.57 12.00 -7.13
C ILE A 93 -11.44 12.83 -8.08
N THR A 94 -11.14 14.11 -8.20
CA THR A 94 -11.77 14.96 -9.20
C THR A 94 -11.05 14.62 -10.49
N THR A 95 -11.66 13.79 -11.33
CA THR A 95 -11.27 13.63 -12.73
C THR A 95 -11.60 14.92 -13.49
N ALA A 96 -10.98 16.04 -13.10
CA ALA A 96 -10.76 17.09 -14.09
C ALA A 96 -9.84 16.44 -15.13
N PRO A 97 -10.16 16.54 -16.43
CA PRO A 97 -9.30 16.00 -17.47
C PRO A 97 -7.93 16.64 -17.29
N THR A 98 -6.98 15.88 -16.77
CA THR A 98 -5.58 16.25 -16.75
C THR A 98 -5.26 16.55 -18.19
N SER A 99 -4.96 17.81 -18.50
CA SER A 99 -4.46 18.24 -19.79
C SER A 99 -3.41 17.23 -20.22
N VAL A 100 -3.74 16.38 -21.20
CA VAL A 100 -2.86 15.34 -21.71
C VAL A 100 -1.55 16.02 -22.08
N MET A 101 -0.48 15.74 -21.33
CA MET A 101 0.83 16.27 -21.68
C MET A 101 1.17 15.76 -23.08
N SER A 102 1.48 16.68 -23.99
CA SER A 102 1.89 16.33 -25.36
C SER A 102 3.09 15.39 -25.29
N LYS A 103 3.16 14.44 -26.23
CA LYS A 103 4.32 13.55 -26.41
C LYS A 103 5.63 14.32 -26.50
N ASP A 104 5.58 15.54 -27.04
CA ASP A 104 6.75 16.43 -27.17
C ASP A 104 7.35 16.83 -25.82
N VAL A 105 6.51 16.96 -24.78
CA VAL A 105 6.98 17.30 -23.43
C VAL A 105 7.59 16.07 -22.75
N LEU A 106 7.05 14.88 -23.02
CA LEU A 106 7.61 13.62 -22.53
C LEU A 106 8.99 13.33 -23.16
N ASP A 107 9.11 13.52 -24.47
CA ASP A 107 10.35 13.28 -25.22
C ASP A 107 11.45 14.29 -24.87
N ALA A 108 11.08 15.50 -24.44
CA ALA A 108 12.02 16.50 -23.94
C ALA A 108 12.58 16.13 -22.55
N ALA A 109 11.73 15.64 -21.64
CA ALA A 109 12.14 15.25 -20.29
C ALA A 109 13.05 14.01 -20.24
N LEU A 110 12.93 13.11 -21.23
CA LEU A 110 13.78 11.91 -21.35
C LEU A 110 15.18 12.17 -21.92
N LYS A 111 15.45 13.40 -22.39
CA LYS A 111 16.76 13.81 -22.96
C LYS A 111 17.66 14.57 -21.99
N GLU A 112 17.17 14.85 -20.79
CA GLU A 112 17.98 15.39 -19.67
C GLU A 112 18.58 14.24 -18.85
#